data_AF-A0AAJ1JMU5-F1
#
_entry.id   AF-A0AAJ1JMU5-F1
#
_cell.length_a   1.000
_cell.length_b   1.000
_cell.length_c   1.000
_cell.angle_alpha   90.00
_cell.angle_beta   90.00
_cell.angle_gamma   90.00
#
_symmetry.space_group_name_H-M   'P 1'
#
loop_
_entity.id
_entity.type
_entity.pdbx_description
1 polymer ?
#
loop_
_entity_poly.entity_id
_entity_poly.type
_entity_poly.pdbx_seq_one_letter_code
_entity_poly.pdbx_strand_id
1 'polypeptide(L)'
;MVDKAELEAQYEETRLIIEELLEDGSDPDALYAIEHHFSADNFELLEKAAVEAFKLGYEVTDAEELEVENGVTLMCCDVISESALNAELIDAQVEQLMKLAEKLGINYDGWGTYFEDPDAEYDDEDEDGEEGGERFH
;
A
#
# COMPACT_ATOMS: atom_id res chain seq x y z
N MET A 1 6.05 21.70 -3.59
CA MET A 1 6.57 21.68 -2.21
C MET A 1 5.54 20.88 -1.46
N VAL A 2 5.91 19.79 -0.78
CA VAL A 2 4.98 19.17 0.18
C VAL A 2 4.48 20.26 1.12
N ASP A 3 3.18 20.55 1.05
CA ASP A 3 2.57 21.56 1.90
C ASP A 3 2.62 21.06 3.33
N LYS A 4 3.35 21.77 4.20
CA LYS A 4 3.55 21.37 5.60
C LYS A 4 2.21 21.12 6.33
N ALA A 5 1.17 21.83 5.92
CA ALA A 5 -0.19 21.66 6.44
C ALA A 5 -0.82 20.33 6.01
N GLU A 6 -0.60 19.86 4.77
CA GLU A 6 -1.04 18.52 4.33
C GLU A 6 -0.28 17.43 5.08
N LEU A 7 1.02 17.62 5.30
CA LEU A 7 1.81 16.66 6.06
C LEU A 7 1.34 16.56 7.53
N GLU A 8 1.07 17.71 8.17
CA GLU A 8 0.50 17.73 9.53
C GLU A 8 -0.89 17.06 9.57
N ALA A 9 -1.73 17.29 8.57
CA ALA A 9 -3.03 16.63 8.47
C ALA A 9 -2.89 15.11 8.27
N GLN A 10 -1.96 14.65 7.42
CA GLN A 10 -1.68 13.22 7.25
C GLN A 10 -1.21 12.57 8.55
N TYR A 11 -0.41 13.25 9.35
CA TYR A 11 0.03 12.71 10.64
C TYR A 11 -1.14 12.58 11.62
N GLU A 12 -2.01 13.58 11.69
CA GLU A 12 -3.21 13.52 12.52
C GLU A 12 -4.14 12.40 12.06
N GLU A 13 -4.40 12.29 10.77
CA GLU A 13 -5.21 11.23 10.17
C GLU A 13 -4.61 9.84 10.44
N THR A 14 -3.29 9.69 10.28
CA THR A 14 -2.59 8.43 10.52
C THR A 14 -2.74 7.96 11.96
N ARG A 15 -2.63 8.87 12.93
CA ARG A 15 -2.83 8.54 14.34
C ARG A 15 -4.27 8.11 14.62
N LEU A 16 -5.24 8.79 14.01
CA LEU A 16 -6.66 8.46 14.16
C LEU A 16 -6.99 7.09 13.57
N ILE A 17 -6.55 6.79 12.34
CA ILE A 17 -6.80 5.51 11.69
C ILE A 17 -6.22 4.36 12.52
N ILE A 18 -4.98 4.50 13.02
CA ILE A 18 -4.35 3.49 13.87
C ILE A 18 -5.12 3.30 15.17
N GLU A 19 -5.52 4.39 15.83
CA GLU A 19 -6.31 4.33 17.05
C GLU A 19 -7.64 3.61 16.81
N GLU A 20 -8.35 3.96 15.73
CA GLU A 20 -9.62 3.33 15.35
C GLU A 20 -9.45 1.82 15.06
N LEU A 21 -8.43 1.41 14.31
CA LEU A 21 -8.16 -0.01 14.02
C LEU A 21 -7.89 -0.79 15.32
N LEU A 22 -7.07 -0.24 16.21
CA LEU A 22 -6.75 -0.88 17.48
C LEU A 22 -7.96 -0.89 18.44
N GLU A 23 -8.80 0.14 18.41
CA GLU A 23 -10.05 0.18 19.18
C GLU A 23 -11.09 -0.82 18.65
N ASP A 24 -11.13 -1.05 17.35
CA ASP A 24 -11.99 -2.06 16.71
C ASP A 24 -11.50 -3.49 16.98
N GLY A 25 -10.28 -3.64 17.49
CA GLY A 25 -9.70 -4.91 17.95
C GLY A 25 -8.71 -5.53 16.99
N SER A 26 -8.17 -4.76 16.04
CA SER A 26 -7.12 -5.23 15.13
C SER A 26 -5.85 -5.60 15.90
N ASP A 27 -5.10 -6.59 15.40
CA ASP A 27 -3.97 -7.16 16.13
C ASP A 27 -2.74 -6.20 16.12
N PRO A 28 -2.32 -5.61 17.24
CA PRO A 28 -1.22 -4.62 17.27
C PRO A 28 0.16 -5.23 16.98
N ASP A 29 0.31 -6.54 17.13
CA ASP A 29 1.57 -7.26 16.93
C ASP A 29 1.69 -7.85 15.52
N ALA A 30 0.63 -7.76 14.71
CA ALA A 30 0.64 -8.18 13.31
C ALA A 30 1.45 -7.22 12.43
N LEU A 31 1.90 -7.75 11.29
CA LEU A 31 2.54 -6.94 10.24
C LEU A 31 1.45 -6.48 9.29
N TYR A 32 1.31 -5.17 9.16
CA TYR A 32 0.31 -4.55 8.28
C TYR A 32 0.95 -4.21 6.94
N ALA A 33 0.23 -4.53 5.88
CA ALA A 33 0.55 -4.05 4.54
C ALA A 33 0.07 -2.60 4.39
N ILE A 34 1.02 -1.67 4.45
CA ILE A 34 0.78 -0.25 4.24
C ILE A 34 0.84 0.02 2.73
N GLU A 35 -0.28 0.37 2.12
CA GLU A 35 -0.41 0.61 0.69
C GLU A 35 -0.44 2.10 0.40
N HIS A 36 0.41 2.55 -0.53
CA HIS A 36 0.55 3.94 -0.93
C HIS A 36 0.13 4.11 -2.39
N HIS A 37 -0.87 4.94 -2.63
CA HIS A 37 -1.42 5.15 -3.96
C HIS A 37 -0.67 6.28 -4.67
N PHE A 38 -0.13 5.97 -5.85
CA PHE A 38 0.47 6.94 -6.75
C PHE A 38 -0.34 7.06 -8.03
N SER A 39 -0.41 8.28 -8.56
CA SER A 39 -1.00 8.56 -9.86
C SER A 39 -0.08 9.43 -10.71
N ALA A 40 -0.08 9.20 -12.03
CA ALA A 40 0.77 9.92 -12.97
C ALA A 40 0.09 10.11 -14.32
N ASP A 41 0.37 11.22 -14.99
CA ASP A 41 -0.10 11.45 -16.36
C ASP A 41 0.55 10.53 -17.40
N ASN A 42 1.69 9.93 -17.08
CA ASN A 42 2.46 9.10 -18.01
C ASN A 42 3.01 7.85 -17.31
N PHE A 43 2.87 6.70 -17.98
CA PHE A 43 3.43 5.43 -17.53
C PHE A 43 4.94 5.49 -17.27
N GLU A 44 5.71 6.22 -18.11
CA GLU A 44 7.17 6.35 -17.93
C GLU A 44 7.58 7.03 -16.62
N LEU A 45 6.72 7.91 -16.06
CA LEU A 45 7.00 8.55 -14.77
C LEU A 45 6.65 7.60 -13.63
N LEU A 46 5.52 6.90 -13.76
CA LEU A 46 5.06 5.91 -12.80
C LEU A 46 6.04 4.73 -12.70
N GLU A 47 6.52 4.21 -13.83
CA GLU A 47 7.53 3.14 -13.89
C GLU A 47 8.82 3.55 -13.14
N LYS A 48 9.26 4.81 -13.30
CA LYS A 48 10.43 5.31 -12.56
C LYS A 48 10.16 5.36 -11.06
N ALA A 49 8.95 5.75 -10.65
CA ALA A 49 8.57 5.78 -9.25
C ALA A 49 8.52 4.37 -8.67
N ALA A 50 7.91 3.43 -9.39
CA ALA A 50 7.88 2.02 -9.04
C ALA A 50 9.30 1.46 -8.86
N VAL A 51 10.20 1.72 -9.81
CA VAL A 51 11.59 1.25 -9.72
C VAL A 51 12.35 1.88 -8.54
N GLU A 52 12.14 3.17 -8.25
CA GLU A 52 12.81 3.82 -7.12
C GLU A 52 12.22 3.37 -5.77
N ALA A 53 10.90 3.17 -5.67
CA ALA A 53 10.25 2.58 -4.50
C ALA A 53 10.74 1.14 -4.27
N PHE A 54 10.83 0.32 -5.32
CA PHE A 54 11.38 -1.03 -5.26
C PHE A 54 12.82 -1.06 -4.73
N LYS A 55 13.66 -0.11 -5.14
CA LYS A 55 15.03 0.03 -4.62
C LYS A 55 15.09 0.43 -3.15
N LEU A 56 14.08 1.14 -2.66
CA LEU A 56 13.96 1.53 -1.25
C LEU A 56 13.44 0.38 -0.37
N GLY A 57 13.00 -0.73 -0.99
CA GLY A 57 12.52 -1.93 -0.30
C GLY A 57 11.00 -2.02 -0.21
N TYR A 58 10.27 -1.22 -0.98
CA TYR A 58 8.82 -1.33 -1.09
C TYR A 58 8.46 -2.30 -2.21
N GLU A 59 7.32 -2.96 -2.10
CA GLU A 59 6.71 -3.68 -3.20
C GLU A 59 5.86 -2.73 -4.04
N VAL A 60 5.73 -2.99 -5.34
CA VAL A 60 4.95 -2.12 -6.23
C VAL A 60 4.07 -2.98 -7.10
N THR A 61 2.79 -2.63 -7.19
CA THR A 61 1.80 -3.30 -8.04
C THR A 61 1.96 -2.87 -9.50
N ASP A 62 1.28 -3.60 -10.39
CA ASP A 62 1.26 -3.23 -11.82
C ASP A 62 0.52 -1.91 -12.02
N ALA A 63 0.87 -1.17 -13.07
CA ALA A 63 0.23 0.11 -13.32
C ALA A 63 -1.13 -0.09 -13.97
N GLU A 64 -2.17 0.47 -13.36
CA GLU A 64 -3.53 0.43 -13.91
C GLU A 64 -3.92 1.77 -14.54
N GLU A 65 -4.79 1.72 -15.56
CA GLU A 65 -5.31 2.91 -16.23
C GLU A 65 -6.61 3.37 -15.54
N LEU A 66 -6.55 4.52 -14.86
CA LEU A 66 -7.69 5.15 -14.20
C LEU A 66 -8.23 6.31 -15.03
N GLU A 67 -9.48 6.22 -15.50
CA GLU A 67 -10.18 7.35 -16.10
C GLU A 67 -10.77 8.24 -15.00
N VAL A 68 -10.23 9.45 -14.84
CA VAL A 68 -10.77 10.44 -13.90
C VAL A 68 -11.96 11.18 -14.50
N GLU A 69 -12.80 11.78 -13.65
CA GLU A 69 -14.07 12.45 -14.02
C GLU A 69 -13.95 13.55 -15.10
N ASN A 70 -12.74 14.04 -15.37
CA ASN A 70 -12.46 14.99 -16.44
C ASN A 70 -12.22 14.33 -17.82
N GLY A 71 -12.36 13.01 -17.94
CA GLY A 71 -12.05 12.24 -19.16
C GLY A 71 -10.56 12.14 -19.47
N VAL A 72 -9.71 12.28 -18.45
CA VAL A 72 -8.26 12.09 -18.53
C VAL A 72 -7.95 10.69 -18.01
N THR A 73 -7.14 9.94 -18.76
CA THR A 73 -6.62 8.65 -18.31
C THR A 73 -5.31 8.91 -17.57
N LEU A 74 -5.28 8.61 -16.27
CA LEU A 74 -4.09 8.61 -15.45
C LEU A 74 -3.63 7.17 -15.23
N MET A 75 -2.33 6.98 -15.06
CA MET A 75 -1.79 5.70 -14.63
C MET A 75 -1.69 5.73 -13.11
N CYS A 76 -2.15 4.68 -12.43
CA CYS A 76 -2.01 4.52 -10.98
C CYS A 76 -1.28 3.23 -10.63
N CYS A 77 -0.51 3.26 -9.56
CA CYS A 77 0.11 2.07 -8.99
C CYS A 77 0.14 2.18 -7.46
N ASP A 78 0.21 1.04 -6.81
CA ASP A 78 0.22 0.93 -5.36
C ASP A 78 1.59 0.49 -4.91
N VAL A 79 2.10 1.16 -3.88
CA VAL A 79 3.39 0.87 -3.28
C VAL A 79 3.16 0.34 -1.88
N ILE A 80 3.51 -0.91 -1.66
CA ILE A 80 3.18 -1.67 -0.47
C ILE A 80 4.42 -1.81 0.40
N SER A 81 4.27 -1.61 1.71
CA SER A 81 5.30 -1.88 2.71
C SER A 81 4.72 -2.68 3.86
N GLU A 82 5.34 -3.81 4.18
CA GLU A 82 5.01 -4.55 5.40
C GLU A 82 5.68 -3.88 6.60
N SER A 83 4.90 -3.40 7.56
CA SER A 83 5.41 -2.83 8.81
C SER A 83 4.39 -2.94 9.94
N ALA A 84 4.86 -2.86 11.18
CA ALA A 84 3.96 -2.78 12.34
C ALA A 84 3.11 -1.49 12.26
N LEU A 85 1.89 -1.55 12.78
CA LEU A 85 0.93 -0.43 12.83
C LEU A 85 1.43 0.68 13.76
N ASN A 86 2.43 1.44 13.29
CA ASN A 86 3.09 2.49 14.03
C ASN A 86 3.12 3.76 13.19
N ALA A 87 2.43 4.79 13.67
CA ALA A 87 2.35 6.04 12.95
C ALA A 87 3.72 6.68 12.72
N GLU A 88 4.73 6.53 13.60
CA GLU A 88 6.08 7.07 13.28
C GLU A 88 6.71 6.40 12.05
N LEU A 89 6.42 5.11 11.81
CA LEU A 89 6.90 4.41 10.63
C LEU A 89 6.13 4.87 9.39
N ILE A 90 4.80 4.94 9.48
CA ILE A 90 3.94 5.37 8.37
C ILE A 90 4.23 6.82 8.00
N ASP A 91 4.34 7.72 8.98
CA ASP A 91 4.72 9.13 8.81
C ASP A 91 6.04 9.24 8.01
N ALA A 92 7.03 8.41 8.34
CA ALA A 92 8.31 8.39 7.64
C ALA A 92 8.20 7.84 6.20
N GLN A 93 7.38 6.81 5.98
CA GLN A 93 7.10 6.25 4.64
C GLN A 93 6.39 7.30 3.77
N VAL A 94 5.32 7.91 4.27
CA VAL A 94 4.55 8.97 3.63
C VAL A 94 5.47 10.14 3.24
N GLU A 95 6.30 10.63 4.16
CA GLU A 95 7.26 11.69 3.86
C GLU A 95 8.25 11.31 2.76
N GLN A 96 8.77 10.08 2.81
CA GLN A 96 9.75 9.60 1.84
C GLN A 96 9.13 9.48 0.45
N LEU A 97 7.93 8.91 0.38
CA LEU A 97 7.17 8.67 -0.85
C LEU A 97 6.65 9.98 -1.46
N MET A 98 6.19 10.93 -0.66
CA MET A 98 5.85 12.27 -1.14
C MET A 98 7.06 12.99 -1.75
N LYS A 99 8.23 12.93 -1.09
CA LYS A 99 9.48 13.52 -1.64
C LYS A 99 9.89 12.84 -2.96
N LEU A 100 9.69 11.52 -3.06
CA LEU A 100 9.96 10.76 -4.28
C LEU A 100 8.98 11.14 -5.39
N ALA A 101 7.70 11.30 -5.07
CA ALA A 101 6.67 11.74 -6.00
C ALA A 101 6.97 13.12 -6.58
N GLU A 102 7.26 14.10 -5.72
CA GLU A 102 7.65 15.45 -6.15
C GLU A 102 8.91 15.44 -7.02
N LYS A 103 9.89 14.60 -6.69
CA LYS A 103 11.16 14.50 -7.42
C LYS A 103 10.97 13.93 -8.83
N LEU A 104 10.05 12.97 -8.98
CA LEU A 104 9.76 12.31 -10.25
C LEU A 104 8.68 13.02 -11.06
N GLY A 105 7.90 13.91 -10.43
CA GLY A 105 6.79 14.61 -11.05
C GLY A 105 5.54 13.73 -11.18
N ILE A 106 5.33 12.83 -10.22
CA ILE A 106 4.08 12.07 -10.07
C ILE A 106 3.28 12.63 -8.89
N ASN A 107 2.03 12.22 -8.78
CA ASN A 107 1.12 12.63 -7.72
C ASN A 107 1.00 11.51 -6.68
N TYR A 108 1.03 11.89 -5.40
CA TYR A 108 0.76 10.99 -4.28
C TYR A 108 -0.69 11.23 -3.85
N ASP A 109 -1.52 10.18 -3.89
CA ASP A 109 -2.96 10.30 -3.63
C ASP A 109 -3.28 10.07 -2.14
N GLY A 110 -2.52 9.19 -1.48
CA GLY A 110 -2.71 8.85 -0.08
C GLY A 110 -2.13 7.50 0.27
N TRP A 111 -2.38 7.07 1.51
CA TRP A 111 -2.06 5.72 1.95
C TRP A 111 -3.27 5.06 2.61
N GLY A 112 -3.23 3.73 2.69
CA GLY A 112 -4.21 2.90 3.36
C GLY A 112 -3.55 1.67 3.98
N THR A 113 -4.32 0.96 4.79
CA THR A 113 -3.95 -0.33 5.38
C THR A 113 -5.20 -1.18 5.54
N TYR A 114 -5.03 -2.49 5.64
CA TYR A 114 -6.11 -3.42 5.96
C TYR A 114 -6.27 -3.62 7.46
N PHE A 115 -7.45 -4.06 7.86
CA PHE A 115 -7.72 -4.54 9.21
C PHE A 115 -7.21 -5.98 9.33
N GLU A 116 -6.27 -6.21 10.23
CA GLU A 116 -5.82 -7.55 10.60
C GLU A 116 -6.73 -8.07 11.71
N ASP A 117 -7.53 -9.08 11.38
CA ASP A 117 -8.43 -9.73 12.33
C ASP A 117 -7.63 -10.76 13.15
N PRO A 118 -7.51 -10.61 14.48
CA PRO A 118 -6.76 -11.54 15.32
C PRO A 118 -7.39 -12.95 15.39
N ASP A 119 -8.66 -13.09 14.97
CA ASP A 119 -9.41 -14.34 14.90
C ASP A 119 -9.48 -14.88 13.47
N ALA A 120 -8.86 -14.22 12.48
CA ALA A 120 -8.70 -14.79 11.15
C ALA A 120 -7.85 -16.06 11.26
N GLU A 121 -8.52 -17.22 11.25
CA GLU A 121 -7.89 -18.48 10.91
C GLU A 121 -7.26 -18.28 9.53
N TYR A 122 -5.93 -18.11 9.48
CA TYR A 122 -5.15 -18.28 8.26
C TYR A 122 -5.42 -19.70 7.77
N ASP A 123 -6.41 -19.84 6.91
CA ASP A 123 -6.86 -21.08 6.31
C ASP A 123 -5.76 -21.54 5.34
N ASP A 124 -4.77 -22.26 5.89
CA ASP A 124 -3.77 -23.01 5.15
C ASP A 124 -4.48 -24.21 4.48
N GLU A 125 -5.38 -23.94 3.52
CA GLU A 125 -6.12 -24.96 2.73
C GLU A 125 -5.56 -25.11 1.30
N ASP A 126 -4.24 -25.07 1.12
CA ASP A 126 -3.58 -25.63 -0.06
C ASP A 126 -2.86 -26.96 0.27
N GLU A 127 -3.58 -27.91 0.90
CA GLU A 127 -3.23 -29.33 0.74
C GLU A 127 -3.81 -29.82 -0.59
N ASP A 128 -3.06 -29.56 -1.68
CA ASP A 128 -3.25 -30.11 -3.01
C ASP A 128 -3.30 -31.64 -2.94
N GLY A 129 -4.51 -32.19 -2.84
CA GLY A 129 -4.79 -33.61 -2.95
C GLY A 129 -4.63 -34.08 -4.39
N GLU A 130 -3.39 -34.31 -4.83
CA GLU A 130 -3.09 -34.90 -6.14
C GLU A 130 -3.84 -36.23 -6.36
N GLU A 131 -4.68 -36.23 -7.41
CA GLU A 131 -5.40 -37.37 -7.94
C GLU A 131 -4.42 -38.41 -8.54
N GLY A 132 -4.44 -39.66 -8.03
CA GLY A 132 -3.52 -40.72 -8.46
C GLY A 132 -4.14 -42.10 -8.62
N GLY A 133 -4.86 -42.32 -9.73
CA GLY A 133 -4.73 -43.51 -10.58
C GLY A 133 -5.11 -44.91 -10.07
N GLU A 134 -6.12 -45.48 -10.73
CA GLU A 134 -6.47 -46.90 -10.89
C GLU A 134 -5.39 -47.97 -10.55
N ARG A 135 -5.75 -48.97 -9.72
CA ARG A 135 -5.21 -50.33 -9.88
C ARG A 135 -6.15 -51.44 -9.40
N PHE A 136 -6.49 -52.28 -10.36
CA PHE A 136 -7.21 -53.55 -10.30
C PHE A 136 -6.76 -54.49 -9.15
N HIS A 137 -7.73 -55.13 -8.51
CA HIS A 137 -7.69 -56.58 -8.21
C HIS A 137 -9.09 -57.19 -8.18
#